data_AF-A0A2N8ZDZ7-F1
#
_entry.id   AF-A0A2N8ZDZ7-F1
#
_cell.length_a   1.000
_cell.length_b   1.000
_cell.length_c   1.000
_cell.angle_alpha   90.00
_cell.angle_beta   90.00
_cell.angle_gamma   90.00
#
_symmetry.space_group_name_H-M   'P 1'
#
loop_
_entity.id
_entity.type
_entity.pdbx_description
1 polymer ?
#
loop_
_entity_poly.entity_id
_entity_poly.type
_entity_poly.pdbx_seq_one_letter_code
_entity_poly.pdbx_strand_id
1 'polypeptide(L)'
;MFYPKNLCVACADCNSIKWNRDTIKPLSNGERKRYPSSSGAFLLVHPHFDDYAEHIDIFRDRWYVDKTKKGHFTIGLCKLNQRSIDFGYLEPDEMMVLAEDLRDAKSKGASHLVDLIKERMRELLDD
;
A
#
# COMPACT_ATOMS: atom_id res chain seq x y z
N MET A 1 -28.30 0.79 13.74
CA MET A 1 -28.47 -0.57 13.20
C MET A 1 -27.31 -0.89 12.29
N PHE A 2 -26.69 -2.05 12.46
CA PHE A 2 -25.59 -2.52 11.62
C PHE A 2 -26.10 -3.47 10.53
N TYR A 3 -25.47 -3.40 9.35
CA TYR A 3 -25.78 -4.21 8.18
C TYR A 3 -24.47 -4.81 7.64
N PRO A 4 -24.46 -6.01 7.04
CA PRO A 4 -23.21 -6.65 6.62
C PRO A 4 -22.31 -5.78 5.73
N LYS A 5 -22.89 -4.96 4.85
CA LYS A 5 -22.15 -4.08 3.94
C LYS A 5 -21.64 -2.79 4.59
N ASN A 6 -22.11 -2.42 5.78
CA ASN A 6 -21.64 -1.25 6.52
C ASN A 6 -20.66 -1.59 7.66
N LEU A 7 -20.35 -2.88 7.86
CA LEU A 7 -19.25 -3.36 8.67
C LEU A 7 -18.16 -3.97 7.79
N CYS A 8 -16.91 -3.70 8.14
CA CYS A 8 -15.75 -4.38 7.56
C CYS A 8 -14.74 -4.70 8.64
N VAL A 9 -13.93 -5.74 8.40
CA VAL A 9 -12.83 -6.09 9.29
C VAL A 9 -11.68 -5.10 9.06
N ALA A 10 -11.17 -4.54 10.14
CA ALA A 10 -9.97 -3.72 10.15
C ALA A 10 -9.13 -4.11 11.37
N CYS A 11 -7.80 -3.97 11.29
CA CYS A 11 -6.96 -4.13 12.48
C CYS A 11 -7.26 -3.02 13.51
N ALA A 12 -6.92 -3.26 14.78
CA ALA A 12 -7.21 -2.32 15.87
C ALA A 12 -6.60 -0.92 15.63
N ASP A 13 -5.38 -0.87 15.09
CA ASP A 13 -4.68 0.39 14.79
C ASP A 13 -5.40 1.16 13.68
N CYS A 14 -5.71 0.50 12.56
CA CYS A 14 -6.44 1.08 11.45
C CYS A 14 -7.83 1.57 11.87
N ASN A 15 -8.55 0.77 12.66
CA ASN A 15 -9.89 1.12 13.13
C ASN A 15 -9.85 2.36 14.04
N SER A 16 -8.84 2.45 14.91
CA SER A 16 -8.64 3.62 15.78
C SER A 16 -8.31 4.88 14.99
N ILE A 17 -7.38 4.80 14.01
CA ILE A 17 -6.96 5.95 13.21
C ILE A 17 -8.08 6.47 12.31
N LYS A 18 -8.91 5.56 11.76
CA LYS A 18 -10.00 5.89 10.83
C LYS A 18 -11.21 6.55 11.52
N TRP A 19 -11.35 6.41 12.83
CA TRP A 19 -12.55 6.81 13.57
C TRP A 19 -13.06 8.22 13.25
N ASN A 20 -12.16 9.19 13.10
CA ASN A 20 -12.52 10.59 12.85
C ASN A 20 -11.98 11.11 11.51
N ARG A 21 -11.90 10.25 10.47
CA ARG A 21 -11.45 10.66 9.14
C ARG A 21 -12.45 10.27 8.08
N ASP A 22 -12.61 11.14 7.08
CA ASP A 22 -13.47 10.84 5.95
C ASP A 22 -12.90 9.73 5.07
N THR A 23 -13.70 8.68 4.90
CA THR A 23 -13.37 7.49 4.13
C THR A 23 -14.23 7.34 2.87
N ILE A 24 -15.29 8.13 2.80
CA ILE A 24 -16.26 8.17 1.71
C ILE A 24 -16.01 9.44 0.91
N LYS A 25 -16.06 9.35 -0.42
CA LYS A 25 -15.94 10.53 -1.28
C LYS A 25 -17.13 11.47 -1.06
N PRO A 26 -16.88 12.79 -0.89
CA PRO A 26 -17.95 13.76 -0.83
C PRO A 26 -18.73 13.76 -2.15
N LEU A 27 -20.04 14.00 -2.07
CA LEU A 27 -20.86 14.23 -3.25
C LEU A 27 -20.61 15.66 -3.73
N SER A 28 -20.61 15.86 -5.05
CA SER A 28 -20.48 17.21 -5.62
C SER A 28 -21.66 18.10 -5.23
N ASN A 29 -22.85 17.52 -5.07
CA ASN A 29 -24.07 18.20 -4.68
C ASN A 29 -24.88 17.37 -3.67
N GLY A 30 -25.33 18.01 -2.58
CA GLY A 30 -26.26 17.43 -1.61
C GLY A 30 -25.66 16.43 -0.61
N GLU A 31 -26.54 15.85 0.20
CA GLU A 31 -26.16 14.92 1.26
C GLU A 31 -26.44 13.46 0.89
N ARG A 32 -25.54 12.57 1.32
CA ARG A 32 -25.64 11.14 1.07
C ARG A 32 -26.71 10.50 1.97
N LYS A 33 -27.87 10.18 1.40
CA LYS A 33 -29.00 9.54 2.13
C LYS A 33 -28.89 8.03 2.31
N ARG A 34 -28.02 7.35 1.55
CA ARG A 34 -27.87 5.88 1.55
C ARG A 34 -26.40 5.49 1.66
N TYR A 35 -26.14 4.34 2.27
CA TYR A 35 -24.78 3.80 2.34
C TYR A 35 -24.24 3.54 0.92
N PRO A 36 -22.97 3.90 0.61
CA PRO A 36 -22.38 3.67 -0.70
C PRO A 36 -22.36 2.18 -1.07
N SER A 37 -22.55 1.88 -2.36
CA SER A 37 -22.59 0.49 -2.85
C SER A 37 -21.62 0.21 -3.99
N SER A 38 -20.64 1.08 -4.21
CA SER A 38 -19.64 0.94 -5.26
C SER A 38 -18.25 1.35 -4.78
N SER A 39 -17.22 0.71 -5.34
CA SER A 39 -15.80 1.01 -5.07
C SER A 39 -15.49 2.50 -5.20
N GLY A 40 -15.95 3.12 -6.29
CA GLY A 40 -15.63 4.52 -6.62
C GLY A 40 -16.12 5.53 -5.58
N ALA A 41 -17.07 5.16 -4.71
CA ALA A 41 -17.60 6.03 -3.67
C ALA A 41 -16.73 6.10 -2.41
N PHE A 42 -15.69 5.27 -2.30
CA PHE A 42 -14.75 5.26 -1.18
C PHE A 42 -13.41 5.86 -1.58
N LEU A 43 -12.78 6.59 -0.66
CA LEU A 43 -11.43 7.16 -0.83
C LEU A 43 -10.33 6.11 -0.60
N LEU A 44 -10.61 5.10 0.22
CA LEU A 44 -9.69 4.02 0.58
C LEU A 44 -10.17 2.67 0.05
N VAL A 45 -9.26 1.70 -0.01
CA VAL A 45 -9.50 0.32 -0.45
C VAL A 45 -10.50 -0.37 0.46
N HIS A 46 -11.71 -0.61 -0.04
CA HIS A 46 -12.83 -1.08 0.73
C HIS A 46 -12.99 -2.61 0.61
N PRO A 47 -12.97 -3.39 1.71
CA PRO A 47 -12.93 -4.86 1.66
C PRO A 47 -14.07 -5.53 0.90
N HIS A 48 -15.25 -4.90 0.84
CA HIS A 48 -16.42 -5.45 0.09
C HIS A 48 -16.46 -5.07 -1.39
N PHE A 49 -15.72 -4.05 -1.83
CA PHE A 49 -15.88 -3.46 -3.16
C PHE A 49 -14.59 -3.41 -3.98
N ASP A 50 -13.45 -3.71 -3.37
CA ASP A 50 -12.14 -3.63 -4.00
C ASP A 50 -11.36 -4.92 -3.72
N ASP A 51 -10.57 -5.33 -4.70
CA ASP A 51 -9.47 -6.27 -4.47
C ASP A 51 -8.27 -5.50 -3.91
N TYR A 52 -7.77 -5.93 -2.75
CA TYR A 52 -6.65 -5.28 -2.09
C TYR A 52 -5.38 -5.32 -2.94
N ALA A 53 -5.10 -6.46 -3.58
CA ALA A 53 -3.87 -6.70 -4.34
C ALA A 53 -3.81 -5.90 -5.66
N GLU A 54 -4.95 -5.40 -6.14
CA GLU A 54 -4.99 -4.46 -7.27
C GLU A 54 -4.52 -3.06 -6.89
N HIS A 55 -4.63 -2.70 -5.61
CA HIS A 55 -4.37 -1.34 -5.12
C HIS A 55 -3.08 -1.20 -4.32
N ILE A 56 -2.68 -2.21 -3.56
CA ILE A 56 -1.53 -2.19 -2.65
C ILE A 56 -0.74 -3.49 -2.82
N ASP A 57 0.57 -3.35 -2.98
CA ASP A 57 1.53 -4.45 -2.90
C ASP A 57 2.24 -4.44 -1.54
N ILE A 58 2.79 -5.58 -1.14
CA ILE A 58 3.55 -5.73 0.11
C ILE A 58 4.95 -6.22 -0.23
N PHE A 59 5.90 -5.29 -0.25
CA PHE A 59 7.30 -5.59 -0.43
C PHE A 59 7.90 -6.21 0.83
N ARG A 60 8.47 -7.41 0.69
CA ARG A 60 9.15 -8.17 1.75
C ARG A 60 8.32 -8.35 3.02
N ASP A 61 7.02 -8.60 2.84
CA ASP A 61 6.07 -8.83 3.92
C ASP A 61 6.01 -7.68 4.96
N ARG A 62 6.45 -6.47 4.59
CA ARG A 62 6.67 -5.37 5.54
C ARG A 62 6.29 -3.99 5.01
N TRP A 63 6.66 -3.69 3.78
CA TRP A 63 6.51 -2.35 3.22
C TRP A 63 5.34 -2.32 2.25
N TYR A 64 4.35 -1.50 2.56
CA TYR A 64 3.18 -1.32 1.72
C TYR A 64 3.51 -0.30 0.64
N VAL A 65 3.27 -0.70 -0.61
CA VAL A 65 3.55 0.10 -1.82
C VAL A 65 2.25 0.31 -2.56
N ASP A 66 1.90 1.56 -2.89
CA ASP A 66 0.69 1.82 -3.64
C ASP A 66 0.84 1.55 -5.13
N LYS A 67 -0.16 0.86 -5.70
CA LYS A 67 -0.32 0.65 -7.15
C LYS A 67 -1.29 1.66 -7.76
N THR A 68 -2.09 2.31 -6.92
CA THR A 68 -3.16 3.23 -7.33
C THR A 68 -3.31 4.37 -6.32
N LYS A 69 -3.95 5.47 -6.75
CA LYS A 69 -4.30 6.60 -5.85
C LYS A 69 -5.11 6.17 -4.62
N LYS A 70 -5.93 5.12 -4.76
CA LYS A 70 -6.74 4.58 -3.67
C LYS A 70 -5.88 3.79 -2.67
N GLY A 71 -4.91 3.04 -3.19
CA GLY A 71 -3.84 2.43 -2.39
C GLY A 71 -3.05 3.49 -1.63
N HIS A 72 -2.58 4.53 -2.32
CA HIS A 72 -1.81 5.63 -1.73
C HIS A 72 -2.55 6.27 -0.54
N PHE A 73 -3.82 6.64 -0.77
CA PHE A 73 -4.66 7.20 0.27
C PHE A 73 -4.85 6.23 1.45
N THR A 74 -4.99 4.94 1.18
CA THR A 74 -5.14 3.91 2.23
C THR A 74 -3.89 3.76 3.07
N ILE A 75 -2.71 3.68 2.45
CA ILE A 75 -1.41 3.58 3.13
C ILE A 75 -1.19 4.80 4.03
N GLY A 76 -1.37 6.01 3.49
CA GLY A 76 -1.20 7.25 4.24
C GLY A 76 -2.23 7.44 5.35
N LEU A 77 -3.50 7.15 5.08
CA LEU A 77 -4.56 7.24 6.09
C LEU A 77 -4.31 6.30 7.26
N CYS A 78 -3.94 5.05 6.99
CA CYS A 78 -3.76 4.02 8.00
C CYS A 78 -2.35 4.00 8.59
N LYS A 79 -1.43 4.79 8.05
CA LYS A 79 0.01 4.80 8.40
C LYS A 79 0.63 3.40 8.33
N LEU A 80 0.35 2.63 7.28
CA LEU A 80 0.71 1.20 7.23
C LEU A 80 2.22 0.95 7.36
N ASN A 81 3.05 1.86 6.83
CA ASN A 81 4.53 1.76 6.91
C ASN A 81 5.10 2.27 8.24
N GLN A 82 4.34 3.06 9.02
CA GLN A 82 4.81 3.60 10.30
C GLN A 82 5.16 2.48 11.28
N ARG A 83 4.39 1.39 11.28
CA ARG A 83 4.67 0.25 12.15
C ARG A 83 6.05 -0.35 11.90
N SER A 84 6.47 -0.45 10.64
CA SER A 84 7.81 -0.92 10.27
C SER A 84 8.89 0.03 10.78
N ILE A 85 8.67 1.34 10.67
CA ILE A 85 9.57 2.36 11.22
C ILE A 85 9.63 2.27 12.75
N ASP A 86 8.50 2.09 13.43
CA ASP A 86 8.43 1.99 14.90
C ASP A 86 9.19 0.77 15.44
N PHE A 87 9.30 -0.31 14.65
CA PHE A 87 10.14 -1.47 14.95
C PHE A 87 11.62 -1.30 14.59
N GLY A 88 12.03 -0.11 14.09
CA GLY A 88 13.41 0.20 13.74
C GLY A 88 13.83 -0.25 12.34
N TYR A 89 12.87 -0.59 11.47
CA TYR A 89 13.19 -0.86 10.06
C TYR A 89 13.30 0.45 9.30
N LEU A 90 14.40 0.62 8.56
CA LEU A 90 14.57 1.72 7.63
C LEU A 90 13.76 1.44 6.36
N GLU A 91 13.10 2.48 5.84
CA GLU A 91 12.49 2.39 4.51
C GLU A 91 13.57 1.99 3.50
N PRO A 92 13.30 0.98 2.65
CA PRO A 92 14.30 0.47 1.74
C PRO A 92 14.55 1.52 0.66
N ASP A 93 15.77 2.03 0.60
CA ASP A 93 16.22 2.83 -0.53
C ASP A 93 16.47 1.96 -1.78
N GLU A 94 16.59 2.60 -2.94
CA GLU A 94 16.74 1.90 -4.21
C GLU A 94 17.98 0.99 -4.22
N MET A 95 19.08 1.41 -3.59
CA MET A 95 20.30 0.62 -3.51
C MET A 95 20.11 -0.63 -2.63
N MET A 96 19.40 -0.51 -1.51
CA MET A 96 19.03 -1.65 -0.66
C MET A 96 18.17 -2.66 -1.43
N VAL A 97 17.16 -2.19 -2.16
CA VAL A 97 16.30 -3.06 -2.98
C VAL A 97 17.13 -3.81 -4.02
N LEU A 98 17.94 -3.08 -4.80
CA LEU A 98 18.79 -3.67 -5.85
C LEU A 98 19.80 -4.66 -5.28
N ALA A 99 20.44 -4.37 -4.14
CA ALA A 99 21.41 -5.26 -3.51
C ALA A 99 20.79 -6.60 -3.06
N GLU A 100 19.52 -6.57 -2.68
CA GLU A 100 18.79 -7.77 -2.29
C GLU A 100 18.21 -8.52 -3.50
N ASP A 101 17.69 -7.82 -4.51
CA ASP A 101 17.28 -8.41 -5.79
C ASP A 101 18.47 -9.05 -6.50
N LEU A 102 19.67 -8.48 -6.39
CA LEU A 102 20.91 -9.07 -6.88
C LEU A 102 21.21 -10.40 -6.19
N ARG A 103 20.96 -10.50 -4.87
CA ARG A 103 21.15 -11.75 -4.12
C ARG A 103 20.16 -12.82 -4.57
N ASP A 104 18.90 -12.45 -4.79
CA ASP A 104 17.86 -13.37 -5.26
C ASP A 104 18.07 -13.81 -6.73
N ALA A 105 18.43 -12.88 -7.61
CA ALA A 105 18.75 -13.18 -9.01
C ALA A 105 19.95 -14.13 -9.11
N LYS A 106 20.98 -13.95 -8.26
CA LYS A 106 22.12 -14.86 -8.16
C LYS A 106 21.73 -16.24 -7.65
N SER A 107 20.88 -16.32 -6.62
CA SER A 107 20.43 -17.62 -6.06
C SER A 107 19.61 -18.41 -7.08
N LYS A 108 18.85 -17.73 -7.94
CA LYS A 108 18.05 -18.31 -9.02
C LYS A 108 18.82 -18.54 -10.33
N GLY A 109 20.08 -18.11 -10.42
CA GLY A 109 20.90 -18.25 -11.63
C GLY A 109 20.46 -17.38 -12.81
N ALA A 110 19.74 -16.29 -12.57
CA ALA A 110 19.21 -15.40 -13.61
C ALA A 110 20.28 -14.40 -14.11
N SER A 111 21.20 -14.84 -14.97
CA SER A 111 22.36 -14.05 -15.43
C SER A 111 21.99 -12.68 -16.01
N HIS A 112 21.00 -12.62 -16.90
CA HIS A 112 20.55 -11.37 -17.51
C HIS A 112 20.04 -10.36 -16.48
N LEU A 113 19.31 -10.82 -15.47
CA LEU A 113 18.79 -9.95 -14.41
C LEU A 113 19.91 -9.45 -13.49
N VAL A 114 20.90 -10.31 -13.22
CA VAL A 114 22.11 -9.93 -12.46
C VAL A 114 22.86 -8.78 -13.15
N ASP A 115 22.99 -8.82 -14.48
CA ASP A 115 23.70 -7.79 -15.23
C ASP A 115 22.93 -6.46 -15.25
N LEU A 116 21.62 -6.51 -15.47
CA LEU A 116 20.73 -5.35 -15.43
C LEU A 116 20.76 -4.64 -14.06
N ILE A 117 20.69 -5.42 -12.98
CA ILE A 117 20.73 -4.86 -11.60
C ILE A 117 22.08 -4.18 -11.34
N LYS A 118 23.19 -4.80 -11.75
CA LYS A 118 24.54 -4.19 -11.57
C LYS A 118 24.71 -2.91 -12.39
N GLU A 119 24.09 -2.81 -13.55
CA GLU A 119 24.09 -1.59 -14.35
C GLU A 119 23.33 -0.48 -13.62
N ARG A 120 22.11 -0.76 -13.14
CA ARG A 120 21.32 0.20 -12.37
C ARG A 120 22.01 0.66 -11.09
N MET A 121 22.67 -0.26 -10.37
CA MET A 121 23.45 0.10 -9.17
C MET A 121 24.63 1.03 -9.48
N ARG A 122 25.22 0.95 -10.69
CA ARG A 122 26.30 1.86 -11.09
C ARG A 122 25.76 3.26 -11.38
N GLU A 123 24.66 3.36 -12.12
CA GLU A 123 24.00 4.65 -12.39
C GLU A 123 23.70 5.42 -11.10
N LEU A 124 23.19 4.74 -10.06
CA LEU A 124 22.89 5.35 -8.77
C LEU A 124 24.11 5.83 -7.97
N LEU A 125 25.32 5.34 -8.28
CA LEU A 125 26.55 5.77 -7.61
C LEU A 125 27.21 6.96 -8.31
N ASP A 126 26.87 7.17 -9.58
CA ASP A 126 27.41 8.24 -10.42
C ASP A 126 26.59 9.55 -10.36
N ASP A 127 25.38 9.50 -9.78
CA ASP A 127 24.48 10.63 -9.47
C ASP A 127 24.78 11.29 -8.10
#